data_AF-A0A1J5JJF9-F1
#
_entry.id   AF-A0A1J5JJF9-F1
#
_cell.length_a   1.000
_cell.length_b   1.000
_cell.length_c   1.000
_cell.angle_alpha   90.00
_cell.angle_beta   90.00
_cell.angle_gamma   90.00
#
_symmetry.space_group_name_H-M   'P 1'
#
loop_
_entity.id
_entity.type
_entity.pdbx_description
1 polymer ?
#
loop_
_entity_poly.entity_id
_entity_poly.type
_entity_poly.pdbx_seq_one_letter_code
_entity_poly.pdbx_strand_id
1 'polypeptide(L)'
;LALALAVLALRRLRFWHGVAAPGVVEVVEGQISYFGPEAGGFVALPDLVELRLVVLHGRAHWRLKQGDGQALLIPVAAAGAAQLFDAFASLPGLDSQALVAALDGDAGAAAGRALIAAGGDASVIGPVIWRRAPRLALT
;
A
#
# COMPACT_ATOMS: atom_id res chain seq x y z
N LEU A 1 -46.65 -3.35 0.30
CA LEU A 1 -45.50 -2.81 -0.45
C LEU A 1 -44.28 -2.53 0.44
N ALA A 2 -44.41 -1.80 1.56
CA ALA A 2 -43.28 -1.49 2.46
C ALA A 2 -42.50 -2.72 2.98
N LEU A 3 -43.20 -3.83 3.28
CA LEU A 3 -42.56 -5.05 3.78
C LEU A 3 -41.63 -5.70 2.73
N ALA A 4 -42.04 -5.70 1.46
CA ALA A 4 -41.22 -6.20 0.37
C ALA A 4 -39.98 -5.31 0.16
N LEU A 5 -40.13 -3.99 0.30
CA LEU A 5 -39.01 -3.04 0.24
C LEU A 5 -38.02 -3.24 1.41
N ALA A 6 -38.52 -3.51 2.62
CA ALA A 6 -37.68 -3.76 3.80
C ALA A 6 -36.87 -5.07 3.68
N VAL A 7 -37.48 -6.14 3.18
CA VAL A 7 -36.79 -7.42 2.94
C VAL A 7 -35.71 -7.28 1.87
N LEU A 8 -35.98 -6.49 0.82
CA LEU A 8 -35.00 -6.20 -0.22
C LEU A 8 -33.83 -5.35 0.30
N ALA A 9 -34.11 -4.34 1.14
CA ALA A 9 -33.08 -3.54 1.79
C ALA A 9 -32.21 -4.37 2.74
N LEU A 10 -32.81 -5.29 3.50
CA LEU A 10 -32.10 -6.22 4.39
C LEU A 10 -31.18 -7.17 3.62
N ARG A 11 -31.61 -7.63 2.43
CA ARG A 11 -30.76 -8.43 1.53
C ARG A 11 -29.65 -7.59 0.90
N ARG A 12 -29.94 -6.36 0.49
CA ARG A 12 -28.95 -5.44 -0.11
C ARG A 12 -27.84 -5.04 0.86
N LEU A 13 -28.17 -4.84 2.14
CA LEU A 13 -27.18 -4.61 3.20
C LEU A 13 -26.28 -5.83 3.45
N ARG A 14 -26.79 -7.05 3.25
CA ARG A 14 -26.00 -8.29 3.39
C ARG A 14 -24.96 -8.50 2.29
N PHE A 15 -24.98 -7.70 1.22
CA PHE A 15 -24.00 -7.71 0.13
C PHE A 15 -23.12 -6.46 0.07
N TRP A 16 -23.29 -5.53 1.01
CA TRP A 16 -22.50 -4.30 1.00
C TRP A 16 -21.09 -4.59 1.53
N HIS A 17 -20.12 -4.67 0.62
CA HIS A 17 -18.71 -4.84 0.92
C HIS A 17 -18.02 -3.48 0.82
N GLY A 18 -17.88 -2.77 1.95
CA GLY A 18 -17.09 -1.55 2.01
C GLY A 18 -15.61 -1.89 1.96
N VAL A 19 -15.03 -2.03 0.76
CA VAL A 19 -13.60 -2.29 0.59
C VAL A 19 -13.00 -1.15 -0.22
N ALA A 20 -12.29 -0.24 0.46
CA ALA A 20 -11.68 0.95 -0.15
C ALA A 20 -10.49 0.62 -1.10
N ALA A 21 -9.86 -0.54 -0.93
CA ALA A 21 -9.02 -1.21 -1.92
C ALA A 21 -8.88 -2.69 -1.53
N PRO A 22 -8.68 -3.61 -2.51
CA PRO A 22 -8.61 -5.03 -2.21
C PRO A 22 -7.45 -5.36 -1.25
N GLY A 23 -7.75 -6.19 -0.26
CA GLY A 23 -6.76 -6.82 0.60
C GLY A 23 -6.60 -6.21 2.00
N VAL A 24 -5.91 -6.96 2.85
CA VAL A 24 -5.68 -6.64 4.28
C VAL A 24 -4.18 -6.65 4.56
N VAL A 25 -3.74 -5.68 5.36
CA VAL A 25 -2.37 -5.56 5.86
C VAL A 25 -2.35 -5.86 7.35
N GLU A 26 -1.40 -6.68 7.75
CA GLU A 26 -1.13 -7.01 9.14
C GLU A 26 0.35 -6.78 9.45
N VAL A 27 0.65 -6.24 10.63
CA VAL A 27 2.02 -6.05 11.10
C VAL A 27 2.16 -6.76 12.44
N VAL A 28 2.99 -7.81 12.50
CA VAL A 28 3.22 -8.61 13.71
C VAL A 28 4.71 -8.75 13.93
N GLU A 29 5.22 -8.28 15.07
CA GLU A 29 6.65 -8.37 15.45
C GLU A 29 7.62 -7.85 14.38
N GLY A 30 7.19 -6.84 13.62
CA GLY A 30 7.97 -6.26 12.53
C GLY A 30 7.95 -7.07 11.22
N GLN A 31 7.14 -8.11 11.13
CA GLN A 31 6.76 -8.71 9.85
C GLN A 31 5.53 -8.01 9.29
N ILE A 32 5.63 -7.55 8.04
CA ILE A 32 4.53 -6.96 7.29
C ILE A 32 3.95 -8.04 6.39
N SER A 33 2.68 -8.37 6.56
CA SER A 33 1.94 -9.34 5.76
C SER A 33 0.83 -8.63 4.98
N TYR A 34 0.70 -8.95 3.70
CA TYR A 34 -0.40 -8.44 2.86
C TYR A 34 -1.15 -9.60 2.20
N PHE A 35 -2.46 -9.60 2.41
CA PHE A 35 -3.39 -10.59 1.91
C PHE A 35 -4.28 -9.95 0.85
N GLY A 36 -3.78 -9.89 -0.39
CA GLY A 36 -4.54 -9.44 -1.53
C GLY A 36 -5.32 -10.58 -2.21
N PRO A 37 -6.35 -10.24 -3.02
CA PRO A 37 -7.21 -11.24 -3.67
C PRO A 37 -6.51 -12.01 -4.80
N GLU A 38 -5.57 -11.37 -5.51
CA GLU A 38 -4.83 -11.99 -6.62
C GLU A 38 -3.39 -12.32 -6.25
N ALA A 39 -2.78 -11.49 -5.41
CA ALA A 39 -1.41 -11.63 -4.96
C ALA A 39 -1.28 -11.15 -3.52
N GLY A 40 -0.38 -11.79 -2.77
CA GLY A 40 -0.07 -11.47 -1.39
C GLY A 40 1.33 -11.95 -1.04
N GLY A 41 1.74 -11.74 0.20
CA GLY A 41 3.05 -12.14 0.68
C GLY A 41 3.40 -11.46 1.98
N PHE A 42 4.63 -11.63 2.41
CA PHE A 42 5.14 -11.05 3.64
C PHE A 42 6.57 -10.57 3.46
N VAL A 43 6.94 -9.54 4.21
CA VAL A 43 8.29 -8.99 4.27
C VAL A 43 8.60 -8.69 5.73
N ALA A 44 9.68 -9.28 6.25
CA ALA A 44 10.20 -8.89 7.55
C ALA A 44 10.94 -7.54 7.41
N LEU A 45 10.68 -6.59 8.32
CA LEU A 45 11.39 -5.31 8.37
C LEU A 45 12.92 -5.46 8.35
N PRO A 46 13.54 -6.46 9.02
CA PRO A 46 14.98 -6.72 8.93
C PRO A 46 15.47 -7.14 7.54
N ASP A 47 14.61 -7.63 6.66
CA ASP A 47 14.98 -8.07 5.30
C ASP A 47 14.68 -7.00 4.24
N LEU A 48 13.95 -5.95 4.61
CA LEU A 48 13.60 -4.85 3.72
C LEU A 48 14.86 -4.05 3.34
N VAL A 49 15.14 -3.94 2.05
CA VAL A 49 16.30 -3.21 1.51
C VAL A 49 15.93 -1.93 0.76
N GLU A 50 14.70 -1.83 0.26
CA GLU A 50 14.22 -0.66 -0.48
C GLU A 50 12.71 -0.49 -0.27
N LEU A 51 12.29 0.75 0.01
CA LEU A 51 10.89 1.15 0.12
C LEU A 51 10.60 2.25 -0.91
N ARG A 52 9.54 2.07 -1.69
CA ARG A 52 9.05 3.08 -2.65
C ARG A 52 7.55 3.17 -2.64
N LEU A 53 7.07 4.31 -3.13
CA LEU A 53 5.69 4.47 -3.58
C LEU A 53 5.65 4.32 -5.11
N VAL A 54 4.75 3.50 -5.63
CA VAL A 54 4.54 3.31 -7.06
C VAL A 54 3.05 3.44 -7.38
N VAL A 55 2.74 3.80 -8.61
CA VAL A 55 1.36 3.93 -9.08
C VAL A 55 1.11 2.87 -10.13
N LEU A 56 0.13 2.02 -9.90
CA LEU A 56 -0.25 0.91 -10.78
C LEU A 56 -1.74 1.02 -11.07
N HIS A 57 -2.13 1.02 -12.35
CA HIS A 57 -3.53 1.12 -12.77
C HIS A 57 -4.28 2.28 -12.09
N GLY A 58 -3.63 3.44 -11.99
CA GLY A 58 -4.24 4.62 -11.35
C GLY A 58 -4.16 4.65 -9.82
N ARG A 59 -3.67 3.60 -9.15
CA ARG A 59 -3.71 3.46 -7.68
C ARG A 59 -2.32 3.39 -7.06
N ALA A 60 -2.15 4.07 -5.93
CA ALA A 60 -0.93 4.08 -5.15
C ALA A 60 -0.69 2.73 -4.45
N HIS A 61 0.54 2.23 -4.55
CA HIS A 61 1.01 1.02 -3.89
C HIS A 61 2.38 1.28 -3.24
N TRP A 62 2.54 0.78 -2.02
CA TRP A 62 3.84 0.61 -1.40
C TRP A 62 4.55 -0.57 -2.04
N ARG A 63 5.79 -0.37 -2.48
CA ARG A 63 6.67 -1.43 -2.98
C ARG A 63 7.78 -1.67 -1.96
N LEU A 64 7.75 -2.85 -1.35
CA LEU A 64 8.69 -3.30 -0.34
C LEU A 64 9.61 -4.34 -0.98
N LYS A 65 10.90 -4.02 -1.18
CA LYS A 65 11.86 -4.94 -1.78
C LYS A 65 12.73 -5.61 -0.72
N GLN A 66 12.95 -6.92 -0.88
CA GLN A 66 13.82 -7.74 -0.04
C GLN A 66 15.21 -7.94 -0.68
N GLY A 67 16.17 -8.35 0.16
CA GLY A 67 17.56 -8.61 -0.26
C GLY A 67 17.71 -9.76 -1.26
N ASP A 68 16.77 -10.70 -1.28
CA ASP A 68 16.69 -11.82 -2.23
C ASP A 68 16.12 -11.40 -3.61
N GLY A 69 15.73 -10.13 -3.77
CA GLY A 69 15.19 -9.58 -5.00
C GLY A 69 13.66 -9.61 -5.10
N GLN A 70 12.96 -10.27 -4.16
CA GLN A 70 11.51 -10.27 -4.12
C GLN A 70 10.95 -8.90 -3.76
N ALA A 71 9.73 -8.62 -4.22
CA ALA A 71 9.05 -7.36 -3.89
C ALA A 71 7.57 -7.59 -3.59
N LEU A 72 7.12 -7.07 -2.45
CA LEU A 72 5.73 -7.06 -2.05
C LEU A 72 5.10 -5.71 -2.44
N LEU A 73 3.95 -5.78 -3.12
CA LEU A 73 3.15 -4.62 -3.49
C LEU A 73 1.91 -4.56 -2.60
N ILE A 74 1.76 -3.45 -1.88
CA ILE A 74 0.66 -3.25 -0.94
C ILE A 74 -0.11 -1.98 -1.34
N PRO A 75 -1.40 -2.06 -1.68
CA PRO A 75 -2.20 -0.87 -1.95
C PRO A 75 -2.20 0.08 -0.74
N VAL A 76 -2.02 1.38 -0.97
CA VAL A 76 -2.06 2.39 0.11
C VAL A 76 -3.42 2.41 0.82
N ALA A 77 -4.49 2.11 0.08
CA ALA A 77 -5.86 2.06 0.59
C ALA A 77 -6.29 0.68 1.13
N ALA A 78 -5.36 -0.27 1.27
CA ALA A 78 -5.67 -1.59 1.84
C ALA A 78 -6.14 -1.47 3.30
N ALA A 79 -6.99 -2.40 3.74
CA ALA A 79 -7.43 -2.41 5.13
C ALA A 79 -6.23 -2.64 6.06
N GLY A 80 -6.10 -1.84 7.12
CA GLY A 80 -4.96 -1.95 8.05
C GLY A 80 -3.66 -1.30 7.56
N ALA A 81 -3.63 -0.69 6.38
CA ALA A 81 -2.42 -0.04 5.83
C ALA A 81 -1.88 1.10 6.70
N ALA A 82 -2.69 1.68 7.60
CA ALA A 82 -2.23 2.67 8.57
C ALA A 82 -1.10 2.15 9.48
N GLN A 83 -1.09 0.84 9.79
CA GLN A 83 -0.03 0.20 10.59
C GLN A 83 1.35 0.26 9.92
N LEU A 84 1.40 0.44 8.60
CA LEU A 84 2.65 0.56 7.87
C LEU A 84 3.43 1.81 8.25
N PHE A 85 2.76 2.87 8.69
CA PHE A 85 3.43 4.10 9.11
C PHE A 85 4.41 3.82 10.26
N ASP A 86 3.92 3.22 11.35
CA ASP A 86 4.75 2.91 12.52
C ASP A 86 5.84 1.87 12.18
N ALA A 87 5.49 0.88 11.34
CA ALA A 87 6.45 -0.12 10.87
C ALA A 87 7.60 0.52 10.08
N PHE A 88 7.29 1.42 9.14
CA PHE A 88 8.30 2.12 8.35
C PHE A 88 9.08 3.13 9.17
N ALA A 89 8.45 3.80 10.13
CA ALA A 89 9.12 4.74 11.04
C ALA A 89 10.19 4.06 11.91
N SER A 90 10.09 2.75 12.16
CA SER A 90 11.13 1.99 12.84
C SER A 90 12.38 1.68 11.99
N LEU A 91 12.33 1.95 10.68
CA LEU A 91 13.47 1.70 9.79
C LEU A 91 14.59 2.71 10.07
N PRO A 92 15.85 2.25 10.18
CA PRO A 92 16.97 3.12 10.50
C PRO A 92 17.21 4.14 9.37
N GLY A 93 17.26 5.42 9.74
CA GLY A 93 17.53 6.51 8.80
C GLY A 93 16.39 6.84 7.84
N LEU A 94 15.17 6.31 8.08
CA LEU A 94 13.99 6.73 7.33
C LEU A 94 13.49 8.10 7.82
N ASP A 95 13.18 8.98 6.88
CA ASP A 95 12.54 10.27 7.15
C ASP A 95 11.02 10.13 7.06
N SER A 96 10.34 10.26 8.21
CA SER A 96 8.88 10.22 8.29
C SER A 96 8.19 11.34 7.51
N GLN A 97 8.82 12.53 7.37
CA GLN A 97 8.27 13.61 6.56
C GLN A 97 8.28 13.24 5.07
N ALA A 98 9.33 12.54 4.61
CA ALA A 98 9.41 12.05 3.24
C ALA A 98 8.33 11.01 2.91
N LEU A 99 7.91 10.19 3.89
CA LEU A 99 6.78 9.25 3.71
C LEU A 99 5.47 9.99 3.47
N VAL A 100 5.16 10.99 4.31
CA VAL A 100 3.92 11.78 4.20
C VAL A 100 3.93 12.60 2.91
N ALA A 101 5.06 13.25 2.60
CA ALA A 101 5.21 14.02 1.36
C ALA A 101 5.03 13.15 0.11
N ALA A 102 5.48 11.89 0.13
CA ALA A 102 5.25 10.96 -0.98
C ALA A 102 3.76 10.62 -1.15
N LEU A 103 3.01 10.45 -0.06
CA LEU A 103 1.56 10.22 -0.10
C LEU A 103 0.80 11.45 -0.60
N ASP A 104 1.14 12.65 -0.13
CA ASP A 104 0.50 13.89 -0.56
C ASP A 104 0.82 14.22 -2.03
N GLY A 105 2.07 13.99 -2.43
CA GLY A 105 2.52 14.16 -3.81
C GLY A 105 1.80 13.21 -4.79
N ASP A 106 1.56 11.97 -4.38
CA ASP A 106 0.75 11.04 -5.17
C ASP A 106 -0.73 11.39 -5.15
N ALA A 107 -1.30 11.77 -3.99
CA ALA A 107 -2.69 12.22 -3.94
C ALA A 107 -2.92 13.43 -4.87
N GLY A 108 -1.98 14.37 -4.91
CA GLY A 108 -1.98 15.50 -5.83
C GLY A 108 -1.82 15.07 -7.30
N ALA A 109 -0.87 14.18 -7.59
CA ALA A 109 -0.65 13.65 -8.94
C ALA A 109 -1.82 12.79 -9.44
N ALA A 110 -2.44 12.00 -8.57
CA ALA A 110 -3.62 11.19 -8.85
C ALA A 110 -4.83 12.08 -9.09
N ALA A 111 -5.04 13.14 -8.31
CA ALA A 111 -6.09 14.13 -8.55
C ALA A 111 -5.90 14.83 -9.90
N GLY A 112 -4.69 15.28 -10.21
CA GLY A 112 -4.34 15.89 -11.50
C GLY A 112 -4.49 14.92 -12.68
N ARG A 113 -4.11 13.65 -12.51
CA ARG A 113 -4.30 12.60 -13.51
C ARG A 113 -5.76 12.20 -13.65
N ALA A 114 -6.58 12.14 -12.60
CA ALA A 114 -8.00 11.82 -12.71
C ALA A 114 -8.76 12.85 -13.55
N LEU A 115 -8.33 14.12 -13.52
CA LEU A 115 -8.82 15.17 -14.42
C LEU A 115 -8.44 14.96 -15.89
N ILE A 116 -7.34 14.24 -16.18
CA ILE A 116 -6.78 14.02 -17.53
C ILE A 116 -7.09 12.61 -18.08
N ALA A 117 -7.15 11.60 -17.21
CA ALA A 117 -7.10 10.17 -17.51
C ALA A 117 -8.47 9.53 -17.70
N ALA A 118 -9.42 10.25 -18.33
CA ALA A 118 -10.65 9.65 -18.85
C ALA A 118 -10.40 8.50 -19.85
N GLY A 119 -9.15 8.17 -20.19
CA GLY A 119 -8.73 6.85 -20.63
C GLY A 119 -7.21 6.66 -20.51
N GLY A 120 -6.74 5.76 -19.65
CA GLY A 120 -5.34 5.32 -19.68
C GLY A 120 -4.86 4.53 -18.44
N ASP A 121 -4.22 3.39 -18.70
CA ASP A 121 -3.52 2.55 -17.71
C ASP A 121 -2.07 3.01 -17.51
N ALA A 122 -1.91 4.17 -16.86
CA ALA A 122 -0.60 4.73 -16.59
C ALA A 122 0.00 4.13 -15.30
N SER A 123 1.03 3.31 -15.46
CA SER A 123 1.89 2.85 -14.36
C SER A 123 3.13 3.72 -14.24
N VAL A 124 3.39 4.24 -13.04
CA VAL A 124 4.52 5.15 -12.76
C VAL A 124 5.31 4.59 -11.59
N ILE A 125 6.62 4.41 -11.79
CA ILE A 125 7.52 4.02 -10.71
C ILE A 125 7.98 5.30 -10.01
N GLY A 126 7.57 5.49 -8.75
CA GLY A 126 7.96 6.65 -7.96
C GLY A 126 9.41 6.58 -7.45
N PRO A 127 9.90 7.68 -6.85
CA PRO A 127 11.25 7.76 -6.30
C PRO A 127 11.45 6.76 -5.17
N VAL A 128 12.71 6.42 -4.90
CA VAL A 128 13.05 5.66 -3.68
C VAL A 128 12.85 6.56 -2.47
N ILE A 129 12.04 6.13 -1.52
CA ILE A 129 11.84 6.86 -0.27
C ILE A 129 12.91 6.46 0.74
N TRP A 130 13.26 5.18 0.77
CA TRP A 130 14.29 4.68 1.67
C TRP A 130 15.05 3.49 1.08
N ARG A 131 16.34 3.40 1.42
CA ARG A 131 17.19 2.23 1.20
C ARG A 131 17.95 1.89 2.45
N ARG A 132 18.16 0.59 2.67
CA ARG A 132 19.07 0.12 3.70
C ARG A 132 20.51 0.47 3.33
N ALA A 133 21.23 1.08 4.26
CA ALA A 133 22.67 1.25 4.14
C ALA A 133 23.36 -0.13 4.09
N PRO A 134 24.33 -0.34 3.18
CA PRO A 134 25.08 -1.59 3.15
C PRO A 134 25.79 -1.78 4.50
N ARG A 135 25.59 -2.93 5.16
CA ARG A 135 26.45 -3.30 6.29
C ARG A 135 27.85 -3.48 5.73
N LEU A 136 28.75 -2.56 6.06
CA LEU A 136 30.18 -2.78 5.88
C LEU A 136 30.53 -3.97 6.77
N ALA A 137 30.81 -5.12 6.15
CA ALA A 137 31.42 -6.23 6.86
C ALA A 137 32.81 -5.76 7.27
N LEU A 138 32.97 -5.38 8.53
CA LEU A 138 34.28 -5.18 9.14
C LEU A 138 34.89 -6.58 9.30
N THR A 139 35.64 -7.01 8.29
CA THR A 139 36.58 -8.14 8.35
C THR A 139 37.94 -7.66 8.80
#